data_AF-A0A839PXM5-F1
#
_entry.id   AF-A0A839PXM5-F1
#
_cell.length_a   1.000
_cell.length_b   1.000
_cell.length_c   1.000
_cell.angle_alpha   90.00
_cell.angle_beta   90.00
_cell.angle_gamma   90.00
#
_symmetry.space_group_name_H-M   'P 1'
#
loop_
_entity.id
_entity.type
_entity.pdbx_description
1 polymer ?
#
loop_
_entity_poly.entity_id
_entity_poly.type
_entity_poly.pdbx_seq_one_letter_code
_entity_poly.pdbx_strand_id
1 'polypeptide(L)'
;MGPLDLRGTVTLLERALSSDRMSGLDWYRLSGDLGRTPTAVLLNRDWRALFERCLLEMAVSLDLEYALREEALARLAGHPQSGPVIAAIAQEALSDPTVQVYNDTTSLLMYCDHPDAGDVLLDALKAPTNNDALRAALIGMTSVVRSSTDRDVTGTAAQLALSYLRDEERPLRVRRQAANLLRALDLPGKHRLAVGLHAHDLRYAATILLEGRALERRRLQAMAAGIREALLGAGGSHVDPVLDRMIRTALEDSDDAARGAASRVLMLVPQRPVIATELARELAASRQGSDWLGVQECLEVLVSMARADDMETTLELLVEPGTPPEVAMLAGIVLGNAQEDDAARARARHQRVYERALAVINDPMGGLSPTSTFALSPLAASTWDANGAGTGPMPVRGRCAEDVRQVLRGLVYVLGMHGRVDLIDQLAAHTRHVRDRAPASGSRDRSTAVTFTLPVESAAHVAEGICRWWLELPGHVQPLGPGTIALAGPSQGT
;
A
#
# COMPACT_ATOMS: atom_id res chain seq x y z
N MET A 1 -21.52 -13.74 25.01
CA MET A 1 -20.73 -12.53 25.34
C MET A 1 -20.89 -12.25 26.82
N GLY A 2 -19.81 -11.88 27.53
CA GLY A 2 -19.88 -11.52 28.94
C GLY A 2 -20.58 -10.17 29.18
N PRO A 3 -20.93 -9.83 30.44
CA PRO A 3 -21.50 -8.54 30.79
C PRO A 3 -20.56 -7.39 30.40
N LEU A 4 -21.14 -6.22 30.08
CA LEU A 4 -20.40 -5.00 29.75
C LEU A 4 -19.74 -4.43 31.02
N ASP A 5 -18.42 -4.25 31.00
CA ASP A 5 -17.68 -3.58 32.10
C ASP A 5 -17.55 -2.09 31.81
N LEU A 6 -18.57 -1.32 32.19
CA LEU A 6 -18.62 0.12 31.94
C LEU A 6 -17.41 0.88 32.49
N ARG A 7 -16.89 0.47 33.65
CA ARG A 7 -15.74 1.14 34.25
C ARG A 7 -14.47 0.87 33.43
N GLY A 8 -14.27 -0.38 33.02
CA GLY A 8 -13.19 -0.76 32.11
C GLY A 8 -13.26 0.00 30.78
N THR A 9 -14.47 0.10 30.18
CA THR A 9 -14.67 0.85 28.93
C THR A 9 -14.31 2.32 29.08
N VAL A 10 -14.76 3.00 30.15
CA VAL A 10 -14.43 4.42 30.39
C VAL A 10 -12.92 4.62 30.57
N THR A 11 -12.25 3.75 31.33
CA THR A 11 -10.80 3.82 31.49
C THR A 11 -10.05 3.61 30.16
N LEU A 12 -10.50 2.68 29.31
CA LEU A 12 -9.91 2.49 27.98
C LEU A 12 -10.17 3.69 27.06
N LEU A 13 -11.34 4.31 27.15
CA LEU A 13 -11.66 5.52 26.39
C LEU A 13 -10.79 6.71 26.82
N GLU A 14 -10.65 6.96 28.13
CA GLU A 14 -9.76 7.99 28.66
C GLU A 14 -8.32 7.76 28.22
N ARG A 15 -7.86 6.51 28.27
CA ARG A 15 -6.54 6.11 27.79
C ARG A 15 -6.38 6.34 26.28
N ALA A 16 -7.41 6.06 25.47
CA ALA A 16 -7.41 6.28 24.03
C ALA A 16 -7.37 7.77 23.66
N LEU A 17 -7.94 8.63 24.48
CA LEU A 17 -7.92 10.09 24.32
C LEU A 17 -6.70 10.76 24.98
N SER A 18 -5.86 10.01 25.70
CA SER A 18 -4.59 10.48 26.29
C SER A 18 -3.39 10.15 25.39
N SER A 19 -2.17 10.32 25.92
CA SER A 19 -0.92 9.88 25.28
C SER A 19 -0.42 8.51 25.78
N ASP A 20 -1.20 7.83 26.61
CA ASP A 20 -0.82 6.54 27.20
C ASP A 20 -0.93 5.44 26.15
N ARG A 21 0.15 4.68 25.91
CA ARG A 21 0.18 3.57 24.93
C ARG A 21 -1.03 2.67 25.04
N MET A 22 -1.62 2.24 23.92
CA MET A 22 -2.64 1.20 23.88
C MET A 22 -2.13 -0.03 23.13
N SER A 23 -2.43 -1.22 23.66
CA SER A 23 -2.21 -2.47 22.93
C SER A 23 -3.33 -2.71 21.90
N GLY A 24 -3.11 -3.60 20.95
CA GLY A 24 -4.15 -4.04 20.02
C GLY A 24 -5.35 -4.64 20.76
N LEU A 25 -5.09 -5.36 21.85
CA LEU A 25 -6.16 -5.93 22.69
C LEU A 25 -6.97 -4.85 23.42
N ASP A 26 -6.33 -3.76 23.86
CA ASP A 26 -7.02 -2.62 24.46
C ASP A 26 -8.00 -1.99 23.45
N TRP A 27 -7.54 -1.75 22.21
CA TRP A 27 -8.39 -1.27 21.11
C TRP A 27 -9.52 -2.23 20.76
N TYR A 28 -9.22 -3.52 20.69
CA TYR A 28 -10.21 -4.56 20.40
C TYR A 28 -11.32 -4.60 21.46
N ARG A 29 -10.97 -4.45 22.75
CA ARG A 29 -11.93 -4.40 23.85
C ARG A 29 -12.76 -3.11 23.80
N LEU A 30 -12.12 -1.96 23.69
CA LEU A 30 -12.80 -0.65 23.61
C LEU A 30 -13.81 -0.61 22.46
N SER A 31 -13.38 -0.98 21.25
CA SER A 31 -14.26 -1.01 20.07
C SER A 31 -15.40 -2.02 20.21
N GLY A 32 -15.16 -3.17 20.83
CA GLY A 32 -16.20 -4.16 21.12
C GLY A 32 -17.24 -3.67 22.13
N ASP A 33 -16.84 -2.88 23.13
CA ASP A 33 -17.75 -2.29 24.10
C ASP A 33 -18.59 -1.15 23.51
N LEU A 34 -17.95 -0.28 22.72
CA LEU A 34 -18.63 0.81 22.00
C LEU A 34 -19.60 0.26 20.95
N GLY A 35 -19.20 -0.75 20.17
CA GLY A 35 -20.07 -1.37 19.15
C GLY A 35 -21.31 -2.06 19.74
N ARG A 36 -21.24 -2.52 21.00
CA ARG A 36 -22.40 -3.08 21.73
C ARG A 36 -23.31 -2.00 22.32
N THR A 37 -22.89 -0.74 22.31
CA THR A 37 -23.59 0.38 22.92
C THR A 37 -23.87 1.45 21.87
N PRO A 38 -24.78 1.22 20.89
CA PRO A 38 -25.05 2.15 19.80
C PRO A 38 -25.61 3.51 20.28
N THR A 39 -26.03 3.59 21.55
CA THR A 39 -26.49 4.82 22.22
C THR A 39 -25.35 5.57 22.92
N ALA A 40 -24.12 5.07 22.90
CA ALA A 40 -22.97 5.79 23.44
C ALA A 40 -22.75 7.05 22.61
N VAL A 41 -22.93 8.21 23.24
CA VAL A 41 -22.77 9.51 22.59
C VAL A 41 -21.37 10.02 22.90
N LEU A 42 -20.48 9.93 21.93
CA LEU A 42 -19.19 10.64 21.95
C LEU A 42 -19.31 11.90 21.10
N LEU A 43 -18.52 12.93 21.44
CA LEU A 43 -18.46 14.13 20.60
C LEU A 43 -17.70 13.80 19.31
N ASN A 44 -18.01 14.48 18.21
CA ASN A 44 -17.31 14.28 16.92
C ASN A 44 -15.79 14.42 17.06
N ARG A 45 -15.32 15.33 17.92
CA ARG A 45 -13.89 15.50 18.20
C ARG A 45 -13.25 14.26 18.85
N ASP A 46 -13.99 13.57 19.70
CA ASP A 46 -13.50 12.38 20.41
C ASP A 46 -13.51 11.19 19.45
N TRP A 47 -14.57 11.04 18.63
CA TRP A 47 -14.58 10.09 17.52
C TRP A 47 -13.39 10.28 16.59
N ARG A 48 -13.13 11.52 16.16
CA ARG A 48 -11.99 11.84 15.29
C ARG A 48 -10.67 11.45 15.95
N ALA A 49 -10.47 11.82 17.22
CA ALA A 49 -9.27 11.48 17.97
C ALA A 49 -9.06 9.95 18.08
N LEU A 50 -10.13 9.17 18.29
CA LEU A 50 -10.05 7.70 18.32
C LEU A 50 -9.59 7.13 16.97
N PHE A 51 -10.18 7.58 15.85
CA PHE A 51 -9.82 7.11 14.52
C PHE A 51 -8.40 7.50 14.14
N GLU A 52 -8.04 8.78 14.27
CA GLU A 52 -6.72 9.29 13.93
C GLU A 52 -5.65 8.54 14.72
N ARG A 53 -5.86 8.36 16.03
CA ARG A 53 -4.92 7.63 16.87
C ARG A 53 -4.83 6.14 16.50
N CYS A 54 -5.96 5.45 16.35
CA CYS A 54 -5.95 4.02 16.06
C CYS A 54 -5.37 3.74 14.66
N LEU A 55 -5.64 4.59 13.67
CA LEU A 55 -5.01 4.54 12.34
C LEU A 55 -3.49 4.71 12.43
N LEU A 56 -3.02 5.71 13.17
CA LEU A 56 -1.57 5.94 13.36
C LEU A 56 -0.89 4.75 14.04
N GLU A 57 -1.49 4.21 15.11
CA GLU A 57 -0.95 3.04 15.79
C GLU A 57 -1.00 1.78 14.90
N MET A 58 -2.05 1.61 14.09
CA MET A 58 -2.17 0.50 13.14
C MET A 58 -1.11 0.57 12.04
N ALA A 59 -0.86 1.77 11.48
CA ALA A 59 0.08 2.00 10.39
C ALA A 59 1.53 1.60 10.72
N VAL A 60 1.86 1.48 12.01
CA VAL A 60 3.18 1.10 12.52
C VAL A 60 3.18 -0.25 13.26
N SER A 61 2.04 -0.94 13.27
CA SER A 61 1.87 -2.24 13.90
C SER A 61 2.06 -3.37 12.89
N LEU A 62 2.44 -4.55 13.39
CA LEU A 62 2.57 -5.77 12.60
C LEU A 62 1.80 -6.91 13.28
N ASP A 63 1.63 -8.01 12.56
CA ASP A 63 1.13 -9.28 13.09
C ASP A 63 -0.21 -9.13 13.85
N LEU A 64 -0.30 -9.74 15.03
CA LEU A 64 -1.52 -9.72 15.85
C LEU A 64 -1.91 -8.31 16.28
N GLU A 65 -0.93 -7.44 16.56
CA GLU A 65 -1.17 -6.06 16.96
C GLU A 65 -1.80 -5.24 15.82
N TYR A 66 -1.39 -5.48 14.58
CA TYR A 66 -2.04 -4.91 13.39
C TYR A 66 -3.48 -5.44 13.26
N ALA A 67 -3.66 -6.76 13.26
CA ALA A 67 -4.97 -7.39 13.04
C ALA A 67 -6.02 -6.98 14.08
N LEU A 68 -5.63 -6.83 15.35
CA LEU A 68 -6.53 -6.37 16.41
C LEU A 68 -6.95 -4.91 16.24
N ARG A 69 -6.04 -4.03 15.80
CA ARG A 69 -6.35 -2.60 15.56
C ARG A 69 -7.22 -2.41 14.33
N GLU A 70 -6.95 -3.16 13.26
CA GLU A 70 -7.78 -3.11 12.06
C GLU A 70 -9.23 -3.55 12.34
N GLU A 71 -9.40 -4.66 13.05
CA GLU A 71 -10.73 -5.13 13.47
C GLU A 71 -11.40 -4.12 14.41
N ALA A 72 -10.64 -3.46 15.28
CA ALA A 72 -11.16 -2.39 16.13
C ALA A 72 -11.65 -1.20 15.29
N LEU A 73 -10.86 -0.76 14.31
CA LEU A 73 -11.21 0.31 13.38
C LEU A 73 -12.46 -0.03 12.56
N ALA A 74 -12.58 -1.27 12.04
CA ALA A 74 -13.76 -1.71 11.31
C ALA A 74 -15.04 -1.62 12.16
N ARG A 75 -14.98 -2.01 13.44
CA ARG A 75 -16.13 -1.88 14.36
C ARG A 75 -16.46 -0.44 14.72
N LEU A 76 -15.45 0.38 14.99
CA LEU A 76 -15.65 1.81 15.23
C LEU A 76 -16.27 2.46 13.98
N ALA A 77 -15.82 2.05 12.79
CA ALA A 77 -16.32 2.55 11.51
C ALA A 77 -17.78 2.15 11.23
N GLY A 78 -18.18 0.96 11.66
CA GLY A 78 -19.58 0.52 11.63
C GLY A 78 -20.49 1.15 12.68
N HIS A 79 -19.98 2.01 13.56
CA HIS A 79 -20.82 2.68 14.56
C HIS A 79 -21.73 3.74 13.90
N PRO A 80 -23.04 3.80 14.20
CA PRO A 80 -23.97 4.71 13.50
C PRO A 80 -23.62 6.20 13.57
N GLN A 81 -22.83 6.62 14.57
CA GLN A 81 -22.44 8.02 14.76
C GLN A 81 -21.09 8.40 14.12
N SER A 82 -20.30 7.43 13.66
CA SER A 82 -18.95 7.70 13.16
C SER A 82 -18.90 8.11 11.69
N GLY A 83 -19.96 7.81 10.92
CA GLY A 83 -20.04 8.06 9.46
C GLY A 83 -19.55 9.44 9.01
N PRO A 84 -20.09 10.56 9.54
CA PRO A 84 -19.67 11.91 9.14
C PRO A 84 -18.18 12.17 9.43
N VAL A 85 -17.67 11.62 10.54
CA VAL A 85 -16.27 11.79 10.94
C VAL A 85 -15.34 11.04 9.99
N ILE A 86 -15.71 9.81 9.60
CA ILE A 86 -14.93 8.99 8.67
C ILE A 86 -14.88 9.61 7.28
N ALA A 87 -16.03 10.11 6.78
CA ALA A 87 -16.08 10.82 5.51
C ALA A 87 -15.14 12.04 5.51
N ALA A 88 -15.14 12.83 6.58
CA ALA A 88 -14.25 13.98 6.72
C ALA A 88 -12.76 13.59 6.77
N ILE A 89 -12.40 12.57 7.58
CA ILE A 89 -11.01 12.07 7.67
C ILE A 89 -10.55 11.52 6.31
N ALA A 90 -11.39 10.76 5.60
CA ALA A 90 -11.05 10.21 4.29
C ALA A 90 -10.88 11.30 3.24
N GLN A 91 -11.74 12.33 3.23
CA GLN A 91 -11.62 13.47 2.32
C GLN A 91 -10.33 14.24 2.56
N GLU A 92 -10.00 14.55 3.82
CA GLU A 92 -8.76 15.22 4.20
C GLU A 92 -7.55 14.39 3.75
N ALA A 93 -7.55 13.09 4.05
CA ALA A 93 -6.46 12.20 3.68
C ALA A 93 -6.27 12.13 2.16
N LEU A 94 -7.34 11.95 1.38
CA LEU A 94 -7.29 11.87 -0.08
C LEU A 94 -6.86 13.18 -0.75
N SER A 95 -7.08 14.33 -0.10
CA SER A 95 -6.72 15.66 -0.59
C SER A 95 -5.30 16.08 -0.22
N ASP A 96 -4.67 15.41 0.75
CA ASP A 96 -3.33 15.73 1.22
C ASP A 96 -2.27 14.87 0.51
N PRO A 97 -1.35 15.47 -0.29
CA PRO A 97 -0.29 14.72 -0.96
C PRO A 97 0.75 14.17 0.02
N THR A 98 0.82 14.62 1.26
CA THR A 98 1.85 14.20 2.23
C THR A 98 1.48 12.92 2.98
N VAL A 99 0.22 12.49 2.90
CA VAL A 99 -0.26 11.27 3.54
C VAL A 99 0.51 10.05 3.04
N GLN A 100 0.97 9.24 4.00
CA GLN A 100 1.75 8.03 3.74
C GLN A 100 0.90 6.77 3.68
N VAL A 101 -0.35 6.78 4.14
CA VAL A 101 -1.17 5.57 4.27
C VAL A 101 -2.62 5.83 3.86
N TYR A 102 -2.87 5.98 2.56
CA TYR A 102 -4.22 6.24 2.03
C TYR A 102 -5.18 5.06 2.19
N ASN A 103 -4.69 3.83 1.99
CA ASN A 103 -5.55 2.64 1.95
C ASN A 103 -6.25 2.38 3.28
N ASP A 104 -5.52 2.51 4.38
CA ASP A 104 -6.05 2.23 5.72
C ASP A 104 -7.14 3.22 6.11
N THR A 105 -6.97 4.50 5.77
CA THR A 105 -7.98 5.53 6.03
C THR A 105 -9.21 5.37 5.14
N THR A 106 -9.00 5.16 3.83
CA THR A 106 -10.11 5.11 2.86
C THR A 106 -10.91 3.82 2.94
N SER A 107 -10.28 2.71 3.33
CA SER A 107 -10.97 1.45 3.56
C SER A 107 -12.00 1.54 4.70
N LEU A 108 -11.89 2.50 5.63
CA LEU A 108 -12.93 2.74 6.64
C LEU A 108 -14.30 3.07 6.03
N LEU A 109 -14.34 3.69 4.86
CA LEU A 109 -15.58 4.02 4.15
C LEU A 109 -16.38 2.79 3.72
N MET A 110 -15.75 1.61 3.64
CA MET A 110 -16.47 0.37 3.30
C MET A 110 -17.32 -0.16 4.46
N TYR A 111 -17.08 0.33 5.69
CA TYR A 111 -17.76 -0.11 6.90
C TYR A 111 -18.82 0.88 7.39
N CYS A 112 -18.94 2.07 6.78
CA CYS A 112 -19.93 3.07 7.16
C CYS A 112 -21.04 3.22 6.11
N ASP A 113 -22.28 3.40 6.56
CA ASP A 113 -23.45 3.60 5.69
C ASP A 113 -23.71 5.11 5.42
N HIS A 114 -22.69 5.96 5.53
CA HIS A 114 -22.87 7.40 5.37
C HIS A 114 -23.04 7.78 3.89
N PRO A 115 -24.04 8.59 3.52
CA PRO A 115 -24.30 8.95 2.11
C PRO A 115 -23.07 9.57 1.42
N ASP A 116 -22.33 10.43 2.12
CA ASP A 116 -21.16 11.12 1.56
C ASP A 116 -19.98 10.18 1.24
N ALA A 117 -19.98 8.92 1.68
CA ALA A 117 -18.86 8.00 1.44
C ALA A 117 -18.61 7.79 -0.07
N GLY A 118 -19.67 7.68 -0.87
CA GLY A 118 -19.59 7.59 -2.32
C GLY A 118 -19.06 8.87 -2.96
N ASP A 119 -19.52 10.03 -2.48
CA ASP A 119 -19.14 11.34 -3.01
C ASP A 119 -17.65 11.65 -2.78
N VAL A 120 -17.15 11.40 -1.56
CA VAL A 120 -15.71 11.54 -1.23
C VAL A 120 -14.84 10.72 -2.18
N LEU A 121 -15.22 9.47 -2.41
CA LEU A 121 -14.47 8.58 -3.31
C LEU A 121 -14.58 9.03 -4.77
N LEU A 122 -15.77 9.43 -5.23
CA LEU A 122 -15.96 9.94 -6.60
C LEU A 122 -15.13 11.19 -6.86
N ASP A 123 -15.07 12.12 -5.92
CA ASP A 123 -14.30 13.36 -6.08
C ASP A 123 -12.80 13.06 -6.12
N ALA A 124 -12.31 12.14 -5.28
CA ALA A 124 -10.93 11.66 -5.35
C ALA A 124 -10.62 10.89 -6.65
N LEU A 125 -11.60 10.18 -7.22
CA LEU A 125 -11.45 9.60 -8.56
C LEU A 125 -11.35 10.71 -9.61
N LYS A 126 -12.22 11.72 -9.62
CA LYS A 126 -12.20 12.80 -10.63
C LYS A 126 -10.90 13.63 -10.59
N ALA A 127 -10.39 13.91 -9.39
CA ALA A 127 -9.24 14.78 -9.17
C ALA A 127 -8.25 14.15 -8.18
N PRO A 128 -7.55 13.07 -8.57
CA PRO A 128 -6.67 12.36 -7.67
C PRO A 128 -5.43 13.19 -7.34
N THR A 129 -5.11 13.30 -6.06
CA THR A 129 -3.92 14.03 -5.57
C THR A 129 -2.61 13.36 -6.01
N ASN A 130 -2.58 12.04 -6.08
CA ASN A 130 -1.48 11.23 -6.61
C ASN A 130 -1.97 9.80 -6.94
N ASN A 131 -1.08 8.92 -7.43
CA ASN A 131 -1.46 7.57 -7.83
C ASN A 131 -1.84 6.66 -6.63
N ASP A 132 -1.30 6.92 -5.43
CA ASP A 132 -1.67 6.18 -4.23
C ASP A 132 -3.08 6.52 -3.75
N ALA A 133 -3.42 7.81 -3.73
CA ALA A 133 -4.77 8.30 -3.43
C ALA A 133 -5.78 7.77 -4.46
N LEU A 134 -5.44 7.79 -5.75
CA LEU A 134 -6.26 7.22 -6.82
C LEU A 134 -6.50 5.71 -6.61
N ARG A 135 -5.43 4.95 -6.33
CA ARG A 135 -5.53 3.51 -6.06
C ARG A 135 -6.43 3.25 -4.86
N ALA A 136 -6.25 3.97 -3.77
CA ALA A 136 -7.05 3.83 -2.56
C ALA A 136 -8.55 4.15 -2.82
N ALA A 137 -8.83 5.22 -3.56
CA ALA A 137 -10.18 5.57 -3.97
C ALA A 137 -10.84 4.50 -4.87
N LEU A 138 -10.09 3.87 -5.79
CA LEU A 138 -10.58 2.76 -6.61
C LEU A 138 -10.94 1.52 -5.78
N ILE A 139 -10.13 1.19 -4.75
CA ILE A 139 -10.40 0.07 -3.82
C ILE A 139 -11.66 0.36 -3.01
N GLY A 140 -11.76 1.55 -2.40
CA GLY A 140 -12.93 1.97 -1.65
C GLY A 140 -14.20 1.96 -2.51
N MET A 141 -14.12 2.54 -3.71
CA MET A 141 -15.26 2.59 -4.65
C MET A 141 -15.70 1.19 -5.07
N THR A 142 -14.76 0.25 -5.26
CA THR A 142 -15.09 -1.16 -5.56
C THR A 142 -15.97 -1.78 -4.48
N SER A 143 -15.76 -1.42 -3.21
CA SER A 143 -16.60 -1.89 -2.10
C SER A 143 -17.96 -1.20 -2.08
N VAL A 144 -17.98 0.13 -2.26
CA VAL A 144 -19.22 0.93 -2.27
C VAL A 144 -20.16 0.51 -3.41
N VAL A 145 -19.66 0.28 -4.62
CA VAL A 145 -20.53 -0.09 -5.75
C VAL A 145 -21.12 -1.50 -5.64
N ARG A 146 -20.53 -2.39 -4.83
CA ARG A 146 -21.08 -3.73 -4.58
C ARG A 146 -22.36 -3.68 -3.75
N SER A 147 -22.50 -2.67 -2.89
CA SER A 147 -23.68 -2.47 -2.03
C SER A 147 -24.59 -1.34 -2.50
N SER A 148 -24.09 -0.41 -3.32
CA SER A 148 -24.84 0.74 -3.82
C SER A 148 -25.89 0.36 -4.86
N THR A 149 -27.02 1.08 -4.84
CA THR A 149 -28.06 1.03 -5.87
C THR A 149 -28.12 2.30 -6.71
N ASP A 150 -27.23 3.27 -6.43
CA ASP A 150 -27.16 4.53 -7.15
C ASP A 150 -26.52 4.34 -8.53
N ARG A 151 -27.33 4.55 -9.57
CA ARG A 151 -26.92 4.37 -10.98
C ARG A 151 -26.01 5.48 -11.47
N ASP A 152 -26.14 6.70 -10.95
CA ASP A 152 -25.35 7.85 -11.40
C ASP A 152 -23.92 7.76 -10.85
N VAL A 153 -23.80 7.37 -9.58
CA VAL A 153 -22.51 7.05 -8.95
C VAL A 153 -21.82 5.91 -9.70
N THR A 154 -22.54 4.82 -9.94
CA THR A 154 -22.04 3.64 -10.65
C THR A 154 -21.60 3.97 -12.08
N GLY A 155 -22.41 4.74 -12.81
CA GLY A 155 -22.10 5.16 -14.19
C GLY A 155 -20.86 6.04 -14.27
N THR A 156 -20.73 7.00 -13.36
CA THR A 156 -19.56 7.89 -13.27
C THR A 156 -18.30 7.11 -12.90
N ALA A 157 -18.38 6.23 -11.90
CA ALA A 157 -17.27 5.37 -11.49
C ALA A 157 -16.80 4.46 -12.63
N ALA A 158 -17.72 3.87 -13.41
CA ALA A 158 -17.38 3.05 -14.57
C ALA A 158 -16.60 3.81 -15.63
N GLN A 159 -17.03 5.05 -15.95
CA GLN A 159 -16.37 5.89 -16.94
C GLN A 159 -14.94 6.27 -16.52
N LEU A 160 -14.79 6.71 -15.26
CA LEU A 160 -13.50 7.06 -14.69
C LEU A 160 -12.57 5.83 -14.65
N ALA A 161 -13.04 4.70 -14.15
CA ALA A 161 -12.26 3.45 -14.11
C ALA A 161 -11.80 3.02 -15.51
N LEU A 162 -12.68 3.08 -16.52
CA LEU A 162 -12.29 2.76 -17.89
C LEU A 162 -11.22 3.71 -18.44
N SER A 163 -11.29 5.00 -18.08
CA SER A 163 -10.27 5.98 -18.47
C SER A 163 -8.91 5.66 -17.85
N TYR A 164 -8.85 5.38 -16.54
CA TYR A 164 -7.60 5.01 -15.87
C TYR A 164 -7.04 3.69 -16.35
N LEU A 165 -7.91 2.73 -16.66
CA LEU A 165 -7.48 1.44 -17.15
C LEU A 165 -6.76 1.54 -18.52
N ARG A 166 -7.23 2.46 -19.38
CA ARG A 166 -6.68 2.72 -20.72
C ARG A 166 -5.46 3.64 -20.72
N ASP A 167 -5.24 4.38 -19.64
CA ASP A 167 -4.12 5.30 -19.50
C ASP A 167 -2.83 4.50 -19.17
N GLU A 168 -2.03 4.22 -20.21
CA GLU A 168 -0.75 3.52 -20.09
C GLU A 168 0.30 4.26 -19.27
N GLU A 169 0.07 5.55 -18.96
CA GLU A 169 0.91 6.30 -18.04
C GLU A 169 0.62 6.00 -16.58
N ARG A 170 -0.49 5.31 -16.28
CA ARG A 170 -0.82 4.90 -14.93
C ARG A 170 -0.02 3.68 -14.48
N PRO A 171 0.43 3.68 -13.21
CA PRO A 171 1.05 2.50 -12.61
C PRO A 171 0.17 1.27 -12.75
N LEU A 172 0.80 0.11 -12.84
CA LEU A 172 0.09 -1.16 -13.02
C LEU A 172 -0.93 -1.39 -11.91
N ARG A 173 -0.61 -1.01 -10.67
CA ARG A 173 -1.53 -1.14 -9.52
C ARG A 173 -2.80 -0.30 -9.66
N VAL A 174 -2.72 0.91 -10.23
CA VAL A 174 -3.90 1.76 -10.49
C VAL A 174 -4.79 1.10 -11.54
N ARG A 175 -4.18 0.65 -12.65
CA ARG A 175 -4.90 -0.04 -13.74
C ARG A 175 -5.54 -1.35 -13.26
N ARG A 176 -4.86 -2.10 -12.39
CA ARG A 176 -5.41 -3.30 -11.71
C ARG A 176 -6.68 -2.97 -10.95
N GLN A 177 -6.67 -1.93 -10.10
CA GLN A 177 -7.85 -1.57 -9.32
C GLN A 177 -8.98 -0.98 -10.16
N ALA A 178 -8.65 -0.27 -11.24
CA ALA A 178 -9.65 0.14 -12.22
C ALA A 178 -10.35 -1.07 -12.88
N ALA A 179 -9.60 -2.13 -13.23
CA ALA A 179 -10.18 -3.36 -13.74
C ALA A 179 -11.04 -4.11 -12.69
N ASN A 180 -10.63 -4.13 -11.41
CA ASN A 180 -11.44 -4.70 -10.34
C ASN A 180 -12.76 -3.94 -10.12
N LEU A 181 -12.73 -2.61 -10.18
CA LEU A 181 -13.93 -1.78 -10.09
C LEU A 181 -14.88 -2.11 -11.24
N LEU A 182 -14.39 -2.14 -12.49
CA LEU A 182 -15.21 -2.53 -13.65
C LEU A 182 -15.77 -3.97 -13.54
N ARG A 183 -15.02 -4.89 -12.94
CA ARG A 183 -15.49 -6.26 -12.63
C ARG A 183 -16.64 -6.24 -11.63
N ALA A 184 -16.52 -5.46 -10.56
CA ALA A 184 -17.52 -5.38 -9.49
C ALA A 184 -18.86 -4.81 -9.96
N LEU A 185 -18.84 -3.95 -10.99
CA LEU A 185 -20.04 -3.35 -11.58
C LEU A 185 -20.87 -4.29 -12.47
N ASP A 186 -20.34 -5.48 -12.80
CA ASP A 186 -20.96 -6.48 -13.70
C ASP A 186 -21.59 -5.87 -14.97
N LEU A 187 -20.83 -4.99 -15.65
CA LEU A 187 -21.33 -4.19 -16.76
C LEU A 187 -21.85 -5.06 -17.93
N PRO A 188 -23.02 -4.71 -18.52
CA PRO A 188 -23.47 -5.36 -19.74
C PRO A 188 -22.46 -5.11 -20.87
N GLY A 189 -21.94 -6.19 -21.45
CA GLY A 189 -20.91 -6.11 -22.49
C GLY A 189 -19.47 -6.19 -21.98
N LYS A 190 -19.22 -6.60 -20.73
CA LYS A 190 -17.86 -6.86 -20.22
C LYS A 190 -16.97 -7.70 -21.14
N HIS A 191 -17.55 -8.68 -21.85
CA HIS A 191 -16.83 -9.47 -22.86
C HIS A 191 -16.35 -8.63 -24.06
N ARG A 192 -17.18 -7.70 -24.57
CA ARG A 192 -16.80 -6.79 -25.65
C ARG A 192 -15.69 -5.83 -25.18
N LEU A 193 -15.80 -5.35 -23.95
CA LEU A 193 -14.75 -4.54 -23.35
C LEU A 193 -13.43 -5.33 -23.23
N ALA A 194 -13.48 -6.57 -22.74
CA ALA A 194 -12.30 -7.44 -22.64
C ALA A 194 -11.64 -7.70 -24.01
N VAL A 195 -12.42 -7.94 -25.07
CA VAL A 195 -11.90 -8.05 -26.44
C VAL A 195 -11.19 -6.77 -26.87
N GLY A 196 -11.76 -5.60 -26.58
CA GLY A 196 -11.12 -4.31 -26.85
C GLY A 196 -9.80 -4.13 -26.08
N LEU A 197 -9.76 -4.50 -24.80
CA LEU A 197 -8.55 -4.46 -23.99
C LEU A 197 -7.46 -5.39 -24.54
N HIS A 198 -7.82 -6.59 -25.01
CA HIS A 198 -6.88 -7.49 -25.68
C HIS A 198 -6.30 -6.89 -26.96
N ALA A 199 -7.10 -6.16 -27.75
CA ALA A 199 -6.65 -5.52 -28.97
C ALA A 199 -5.68 -4.34 -28.72
N HIS A 200 -5.66 -3.81 -27.50
CA HIS A 200 -4.73 -2.76 -27.04
C HIS A 200 -3.63 -3.32 -26.12
N ASP A 201 -3.31 -4.62 -26.22
CA ASP A 201 -2.27 -5.29 -25.43
C ASP A 201 -2.44 -5.25 -23.89
N LEU A 202 -3.62 -4.89 -23.40
CA LEU A 202 -3.99 -4.90 -21.98
C LEU A 202 -4.55 -6.26 -21.54
N ARG A 203 -3.84 -7.34 -21.89
CA ARG A 203 -4.29 -8.74 -21.65
C ARG A 203 -4.52 -9.07 -20.17
N TYR A 204 -3.65 -8.57 -19.30
CA TYR A 204 -3.78 -8.78 -17.85
C TYR A 204 -5.08 -8.15 -17.32
N ALA A 205 -5.44 -6.95 -17.80
CA ALA A 205 -6.65 -6.27 -17.39
C ALA A 205 -7.92 -6.95 -17.90
N ALA A 206 -7.90 -7.47 -19.12
CA ALA A 206 -8.97 -8.31 -19.64
C ALA A 206 -9.15 -9.58 -18.78
N THR A 207 -8.04 -10.18 -18.32
CA THR A 207 -8.07 -11.36 -17.43
C THR A 207 -8.63 -11.01 -16.06
N ILE A 208 -8.26 -9.86 -15.48
CA ILE A 208 -8.87 -9.36 -14.23
C ILE A 208 -10.36 -9.13 -14.43
N LEU A 209 -10.76 -8.42 -15.48
CA LEU A 209 -12.17 -8.09 -15.74
C LEU A 209 -13.05 -9.35 -15.87
N LEU A 210 -12.55 -10.40 -16.53
CA LEU A 210 -13.32 -11.61 -16.79
C LEU A 210 -13.20 -12.65 -15.66
N GLU A 211 -12.03 -12.78 -15.05
CA GLU A 211 -11.67 -13.91 -14.19
C GLU A 211 -11.22 -13.50 -12.79
N GLY A 212 -11.04 -12.21 -12.52
CA GLY A 212 -10.63 -11.69 -11.20
C GLY A 212 -9.19 -12.05 -10.81
N ARG A 213 -8.30 -12.27 -11.79
CA ARG A 213 -6.90 -12.67 -11.55
C ARG A 213 -5.94 -11.96 -12.49
N ALA A 214 -4.76 -11.60 -11.99
CA ALA A 214 -3.73 -10.88 -12.74
C ALA A 214 -2.77 -11.81 -13.49
N LEU A 215 -2.51 -13.02 -12.96
CA LEU A 215 -1.58 -14.00 -13.52
C LEU A 215 -2.31 -15.14 -14.26
N GLU A 216 -1.57 -15.86 -15.10
CA GLU A 216 -2.05 -17.05 -15.80
C GLU A 216 -2.41 -18.20 -14.84
N ARG A 217 -3.45 -18.98 -15.19
CA ARG A 217 -4.04 -19.99 -14.27
C ARG A 217 -3.05 -21.09 -13.98
N ARG A 218 -2.33 -21.52 -15.01
CA ARG A 218 -1.30 -22.56 -14.89
C ARG A 218 -0.20 -22.14 -13.91
N ARG A 219 0.20 -20.87 -13.93
CA ARG A 219 1.21 -20.36 -13.01
C ARG A 219 0.69 -20.28 -11.57
N LEU A 220 -0.50 -19.72 -11.38
CA LEU A 220 -1.15 -19.67 -10.06
C LEU A 220 -1.32 -21.07 -9.46
N GLN A 221 -1.72 -22.05 -10.27
CA GLN A 221 -1.80 -23.46 -9.88
C GLN A 221 -0.44 -24.04 -9.50
N ALA A 222 0.63 -23.71 -10.25
CA ALA A 222 1.99 -24.14 -9.93
C ALA A 222 2.49 -23.54 -8.62
N MET A 223 2.26 -22.24 -8.39
CA MET A 223 2.61 -21.55 -7.14
C MET A 223 1.87 -22.18 -5.94
N ALA A 224 0.55 -22.37 -6.06
CA ALA A 224 -0.25 -23.00 -5.00
C ALA A 224 0.16 -24.46 -4.76
N ALA A 225 0.51 -25.22 -5.80
CA ALA A 225 1.01 -26.57 -5.68
C ALA A 225 2.37 -26.63 -4.96
N GLY A 226 3.29 -25.73 -5.29
CA GLY A 226 4.59 -25.62 -4.63
C GLY A 226 4.45 -25.31 -3.13
N ILE A 227 3.59 -24.36 -2.78
CA ILE A 227 3.28 -24.06 -1.37
C ILE A 227 2.68 -25.29 -0.68
N ARG A 228 1.73 -25.98 -1.31
CA ARG A 228 1.12 -27.20 -0.73
C ARG A 228 2.15 -28.30 -0.50
N GLU A 229 3.04 -28.53 -1.45
CA GLU A 229 4.12 -29.51 -1.34
C GLU A 229 5.06 -29.17 -0.19
N ALA A 230 5.47 -27.90 -0.07
CA ALA A 230 6.31 -27.42 1.02
C ALA A 230 5.64 -27.59 2.40
N LEU A 231 4.34 -27.30 2.50
CA LEU A 231 3.57 -27.49 3.74
C LEU A 231 3.48 -28.96 4.16
N LEU A 232 3.30 -29.87 3.21
CA LEU A 232 3.32 -31.32 3.49
C LEU A 232 4.73 -31.78 3.90
N GLY A 233 5.76 -31.27 3.24
CA GLY A 233 7.17 -31.56 3.56
C GLY A 233 7.60 -31.07 4.96
N ALA A 234 6.98 -29.99 5.46
CA ALA A 234 7.24 -29.45 6.80
C ALA A 234 6.58 -30.24 7.96
N GLY A 235 6.00 -31.41 7.68
CA GLY A 235 5.44 -32.33 8.69
C GLY A 235 3.91 -32.42 8.72
N GLY A 236 3.21 -31.83 7.75
CA GLY A 236 1.76 -31.97 7.59
C GLY A 236 1.37 -33.22 6.81
N SER A 237 0.39 -33.99 7.31
CA SER A 237 -0.19 -35.12 6.54
C SER A 237 -1.25 -34.67 5.52
N HIS A 238 -1.82 -33.48 5.72
CA HIS A 238 -2.79 -32.84 4.85
C HIS A 238 -2.70 -31.32 5.04
N VAL A 239 -3.11 -30.55 4.02
CA VAL A 239 -3.30 -29.11 4.15
C VAL A 239 -4.78 -28.86 4.47
N ASP A 240 -5.02 -28.13 5.55
CA ASP A 240 -6.38 -27.75 5.96
C ASP A 240 -7.12 -27.03 4.81
N PRO A 241 -8.39 -27.38 4.51
CA PRO A 241 -9.12 -26.78 3.39
C PRO A 241 -9.36 -25.28 3.49
N VAL A 242 -9.43 -24.72 4.71
CA VAL A 242 -9.55 -23.27 4.93
C VAL A 242 -8.22 -22.61 4.64
N LEU A 243 -7.11 -23.16 5.14
CA LEU A 243 -5.77 -22.67 4.82
C LEU A 243 -5.50 -22.69 3.30
N ASP A 244 -5.82 -23.79 2.62
CA ASP A 244 -5.69 -23.89 1.15
C ASP A 244 -6.52 -22.83 0.42
N ARG A 245 -7.74 -22.56 0.90
CA ARG A 245 -8.58 -21.48 0.34
C ARG A 245 -7.96 -20.10 0.57
N MET A 246 -7.40 -19.84 1.75
CA MET A 246 -6.74 -18.56 2.03
C MET A 246 -5.50 -18.37 1.15
N ILE A 247 -4.68 -19.41 0.98
CA ILE A 247 -3.53 -19.40 0.06
C ILE A 247 -4.02 -19.07 -1.35
N ARG A 248 -5.00 -19.80 -1.88
CA ARG A 248 -5.53 -19.53 -3.23
C ARG A 248 -6.13 -18.13 -3.36
N THR A 249 -6.87 -17.65 -2.37
CA THR A 249 -7.44 -16.30 -2.40
C THR A 249 -6.35 -15.23 -2.43
N ALA A 250 -5.30 -15.39 -1.61
CA ALA A 250 -4.17 -14.46 -1.61
C ALA A 250 -3.41 -14.43 -2.94
N LEU A 251 -3.26 -15.58 -3.62
CA LEU A 251 -2.55 -15.67 -4.89
C LEU A 251 -3.40 -15.28 -6.11
N GLU A 252 -4.64 -15.73 -6.14
CA GLU A 252 -5.48 -15.70 -7.34
C GLU A 252 -6.32 -14.42 -7.44
N ASP A 253 -6.92 -13.95 -6.34
CA ASP A 253 -7.85 -12.82 -6.40
C ASP A 253 -7.09 -11.51 -6.58
N SER A 254 -7.44 -10.73 -7.60
CA SER A 254 -6.84 -9.42 -7.87
C SER A 254 -7.45 -8.29 -7.04
N ASP A 255 -8.60 -8.51 -6.40
CA ASP A 255 -9.26 -7.53 -5.52
C ASP A 255 -8.50 -7.38 -4.21
N ASP A 256 -8.02 -6.17 -3.92
CA ASP A 256 -7.17 -5.91 -2.76
C ASP A 256 -7.91 -6.16 -1.43
N ALA A 257 -9.24 -6.01 -1.40
CA ALA A 257 -10.03 -6.32 -0.22
C ALA A 257 -10.00 -7.82 0.10
N ALA A 258 -10.31 -8.67 -0.87
CA ALA A 258 -10.33 -10.13 -0.70
C ALA A 258 -8.92 -10.69 -0.47
N ARG A 259 -7.96 -10.27 -1.29
CA ARG A 259 -6.54 -10.64 -1.16
C ARG A 259 -5.99 -10.21 0.20
N GLY A 260 -6.20 -8.96 0.59
CA GLY A 260 -5.74 -8.42 1.85
C GLY A 260 -6.33 -9.16 3.05
N ALA A 261 -7.62 -9.50 3.02
CA ALA A 261 -8.26 -10.32 4.07
C ALA A 261 -7.60 -11.71 4.19
N ALA A 262 -7.35 -12.39 3.07
CA ALA A 262 -6.67 -13.67 3.07
C ALA A 262 -5.22 -13.56 3.60
N SER A 263 -4.45 -12.58 3.11
CA SER A 263 -3.07 -12.34 3.55
C SER A 263 -2.98 -12.04 5.05
N ARG A 264 -3.94 -11.32 5.62
CA ARG A 264 -4.01 -11.07 7.07
C ARG A 264 -4.27 -12.32 7.90
N VAL A 265 -5.09 -13.25 7.40
CA VAL A 265 -5.23 -14.56 8.06
C VAL A 265 -3.91 -15.32 7.97
N LEU A 266 -3.30 -15.37 6.79
CA LEU A 266 -2.01 -16.06 6.57
C LEU A 266 -0.87 -15.47 7.40
N MET A 267 -0.89 -14.17 7.71
CA MET A 267 0.06 -13.52 8.61
C MET A 267 0.07 -14.13 10.02
N LEU A 268 -1.07 -14.66 10.47
CA LEU A 268 -1.29 -15.15 11.85
C LEU A 268 -1.18 -16.68 11.98
N VAL A 269 -1.13 -17.43 10.87
CA VAL A 269 -1.07 -18.89 10.95
C VAL A 269 0.37 -19.38 11.20
N PRO A 270 0.56 -20.50 11.93
CA PRO A 270 1.88 -21.09 12.17
C PRO A 270 2.63 -21.47 10.89
N GLN A 271 1.92 -21.68 9.78
CA GLN A 271 2.47 -22.05 8.48
C GLN A 271 3.05 -20.87 7.68
N ARG A 272 2.88 -19.63 8.16
CA ARG A 272 3.43 -18.42 7.52
C ARG A 272 4.89 -18.59 7.08
N PRO A 273 5.81 -19.13 7.89
CA PRO A 273 7.21 -19.31 7.50
C PRO A 273 7.42 -20.08 6.21
N VAL A 274 6.68 -21.17 6.01
CA VAL A 274 6.79 -22.02 4.83
C VAL A 274 6.22 -21.30 3.60
N ILE A 275 5.05 -20.67 3.75
CA ILE A 275 4.37 -19.95 2.67
C ILE A 275 5.23 -18.78 2.18
N ALA A 276 5.79 -17.99 3.10
CA ALA A 276 6.65 -16.86 2.78
C ALA A 276 7.90 -17.28 2.01
N THR A 277 8.57 -18.35 2.43
CA THR A 277 9.78 -18.86 1.77
C THR A 277 9.50 -19.35 0.35
N GLU A 278 8.39 -20.06 0.10
CA GLU A 278 8.04 -20.44 -1.28
C GLU A 278 7.71 -19.24 -2.16
N LEU A 279 7.03 -18.23 -1.61
CA LEU A 279 6.75 -16.99 -2.35
C LEU A 279 8.02 -16.18 -2.64
N ALA A 280 8.98 -16.17 -1.72
CA ALA A 280 10.28 -15.55 -1.95
C ALA A 280 11.08 -16.24 -3.07
N ARG A 281 10.96 -17.56 -3.21
CA ARG A 281 11.55 -18.30 -4.34
C ARG A 281 10.89 -17.93 -5.67
N GLU A 282 9.57 -17.88 -5.71
CA GLU A 282 8.84 -17.43 -6.92
C GLU A 282 9.16 -15.96 -7.25
N LEU A 283 9.30 -15.09 -6.25
CA LEU A 283 9.75 -13.70 -6.42
C LEU A 283 11.14 -13.65 -7.09
N ALA A 284 12.10 -14.44 -6.60
CA ALA A 284 13.44 -14.51 -7.16
C ALA A 284 13.42 -15.05 -8.61
N ALA A 285 12.65 -16.10 -8.88
CA ALA A 285 12.48 -16.66 -10.22
C ALA A 285 11.86 -15.63 -11.20
N SER A 286 10.82 -14.91 -10.75
CA SER A 286 10.16 -13.87 -11.54
C SER A 286 11.11 -12.72 -11.87
N ARG A 287 11.92 -12.29 -10.90
CA ARG A 287 12.94 -11.26 -11.10
C ARG A 287 14.00 -11.70 -12.10
N GLN A 288 14.52 -12.91 -12.00
CA GLN A 288 15.49 -13.46 -12.95
C GLN A 288 14.92 -13.50 -14.38
N GLY A 289 13.63 -13.79 -14.51
CA GLY A 289 12.91 -13.74 -15.79
C GLY A 289 12.52 -12.34 -16.27
N SER A 290 12.86 -11.27 -15.53
CA SER A 290 12.40 -9.89 -15.79
C SER A 290 10.87 -9.76 -15.88
N ASP A 291 10.15 -10.63 -15.17
CA ASP A 291 8.69 -10.63 -15.12
C ASP A 291 8.20 -9.77 -13.95
N TRP A 292 8.10 -8.46 -14.22
CA TRP A 292 7.71 -7.47 -13.22
C TRP A 292 6.28 -7.63 -12.71
N LEU A 293 5.37 -8.20 -13.51
CA LEU A 293 4.01 -8.51 -13.06
C LEU A 293 4.05 -9.63 -12.01
N GLY A 294 4.78 -10.71 -12.27
CA GLY A 294 4.99 -11.77 -11.27
C GLY A 294 5.68 -11.28 -10.00
N VAL A 295 6.72 -10.44 -10.14
CA VAL A 295 7.39 -9.79 -9.01
C VAL A 295 6.40 -8.99 -8.17
N GLN A 296 5.59 -8.13 -8.78
CA GLN A 296 4.61 -7.32 -8.08
C GLN A 296 3.56 -8.18 -7.35
N GLU A 297 3.03 -9.20 -8.00
CA GLU A 297 2.00 -10.06 -7.42
C GLU A 297 2.54 -10.89 -6.25
N CYS A 298 3.80 -11.33 -6.29
CA CYS A 298 4.47 -11.93 -5.12
C CYS A 298 4.65 -10.94 -3.97
N LEU A 299 5.10 -9.71 -4.26
CA LEU A 299 5.31 -8.68 -3.23
C LEU A 299 4.00 -8.30 -2.52
N GLU A 300 2.90 -8.16 -3.26
CA GLU A 300 1.56 -7.82 -2.70
C GLU A 300 1.02 -8.87 -1.71
N VAL A 301 1.54 -10.11 -1.76
CA VAL A 301 1.21 -11.16 -0.80
C VAL A 301 2.25 -11.20 0.33
N LEU A 302 3.53 -10.97 0.00
CA LEU A 302 4.63 -10.92 0.98
C LEU A 302 4.55 -9.73 1.94
N VAL A 303 3.85 -8.64 1.62
CA VAL A 303 3.70 -7.49 2.53
C VAL A 303 3.17 -7.88 3.92
N SER A 304 2.35 -8.93 4.02
CA SER A 304 1.81 -9.44 5.30
C SER A 304 2.55 -10.67 5.83
N MET A 305 3.52 -11.20 5.09
CA MET A 305 4.17 -12.48 5.42
C MET A 305 5.69 -12.41 5.51
N ALA A 306 6.26 -11.23 5.27
CA ALA A 306 7.71 -11.00 5.21
C ALA A 306 8.47 -11.63 6.39
N ARG A 307 9.69 -12.11 6.10
CA ARG A 307 10.64 -12.69 7.05
C ARG A 307 12.05 -12.20 6.77
N ALA A 308 12.84 -12.02 7.81
CA ALA A 308 14.24 -11.61 7.71
C ALA A 308 15.12 -12.49 6.80
N ASP A 309 14.89 -13.81 6.85
CA ASP A 309 15.67 -14.79 6.09
C ASP A 309 15.45 -14.67 4.58
N ASP A 310 14.28 -14.20 4.17
CA ASP A 310 13.82 -14.14 2.77
C ASP A 310 13.98 -12.72 2.16
N MET A 311 14.72 -11.83 2.83
CA MET A 311 14.79 -10.40 2.48
C MET A 311 15.77 -10.03 1.37
N GLU A 312 16.77 -10.85 1.03
CA GLU A 312 17.89 -10.35 0.19
C GLU A 312 17.41 -9.95 -1.22
N THR A 313 16.56 -10.77 -1.86
CA THR A 313 15.96 -10.41 -3.16
C THR A 313 15.13 -9.14 -3.07
N THR A 314 14.40 -8.95 -1.99
CA THR A 314 13.57 -7.75 -1.76
C THR A 314 14.43 -6.51 -1.50
N LEU A 315 15.53 -6.64 -0.75
CA LEU A 315 16.49 -5.57 -0.53
C LEU A 315 17.16 -5.15 -1.84
N GLU A 316 17.59 -6.10 -2.64
CA GLU A 316 18.16 -5.84 -3.95
C GLU A 316 17.16 -5.11 -4.86
N LEU A 317 15.90 -5.55 -4.93
CA LEU A 317 14.83 -4.84 -5.65
C LEU A 317 14.69 -3.39 -5.16
N LEU A 318 14.70 -3.15 -3.85
CA LEU A 318 14.55 -1.82 -3.28
C LEU A 318 15.74 -0.88 -3.63
N VAL A 319 16.98 -1.40 -3.61
CA VAL A 319 18.18 -0.57 -3.77
C VAL A 319 18.68 -0.47 -5.21
N GLU A 320 18.22 -1.33 -6.11
CA GLU A 320 18.63 -1.33 -7.52
C GLU A 320 17.96 -0.17 -8.30
N PRO A 321 18.73 0.70 -8.98
CA PRO A 321 18.16 1.79 -9.80
C PRO A 321 17.27 1.33 -10.96
N GLY A 322 17.46 0.08 -11.42
CA GLY A 322 16.68 -0.55 -12.47
C GLY A 322 15.26 -0.95 -12.11
N THR A 323 14.95 -1.03 -10.81
CA THR A 323 13.66 -1.56 -10.36
C THR A 323 12.54 -0.56 -10.65
N PRO A 324 11.38 -1.02 -11.19
CA PRO A 324 10.20 -0.17 -11.34
C PRO A 324 9.82 0.50 -10.02
N PRO A 325 9.50 1.81 -9.99
CA PRO A 325 9.24 2.55 -8.76
C PRO A 325 8.17 1.93 -7.84
N GLU A 326 7.08 1.40 -8.41
CA GLU A 326 6.02 0.74 -7.63
C GLU A 326 6.49 -0.59 -7.01
N VAL A 327 7.40 -1.30 -7.69
CA VAL A 327 8.03 -2.53 -7.19
C VAL A 327 9.02 -2.18 -6.07
N ALA A 328 9.80 -1.11 -6.23
CA ALA A 328 10.70 -0.63 -5.18
C ALA A 328 9.91 -0.20 -3.93
N MET A 329 8.79 0.51 -4.09
CA MET A 329 7.91 0.84 -2.96
C MET A 329 7.43 -0.42 -2.25
N LEU A 330 6.85 -1.38 -2.98
CA LEU A 330 6.35 -2.63 -2.40
C LEU A 330 7.45 -3.44 -1.71
N ALA A 331 8.65 -3.49 -2.31
CA ALA A 331 9.81 -4.10 -1.72
C ALA A 331 10.19 -3.42 -0.39
N GLY A 332 10.12 -2.09 -0.33
CA GLY A 332 10.27 -1.33 0.91
C GLY A 332 9.25 -1.69 1.97
N ILE A 333 7.98 -1.86 1.60
CA ILE A 333 6.92 -2.27 2.54
C ILE A 333 7.18 -3.69 3.07
N VAL A 334 7.49 -4.65 2.19
CA VAL A 334 7.86 -6.02 2.58
C VAL A 334 9.06 -6.00 3.53
N LEU A 335 10.10 -5.21 3.24
CA LEU A 335 11.27 -5.11 4.10
C LEU A 335 10.96 -4.46 5.45
N GLY A 336 10.19 -3.37 5.48
CA GLY A 336 9.82 -2.69 6.73
C GLY A 336 8.92 -3.54 7.63
N ASN A 337 8.20 -4.50 7.05
CA ASN A 337 7.32 -5.40 7.80
C ASN A 337 8.03 -6.66 8.31
N ALA A 338 9.29 -6.90 7.94
CA ALA A 338 10.02 -8.09 8.38
C ALA A 338 10.88 -7.79 9.61
N GLN A 339 10.72 -8.59 10.66
CA GLN A 339 11.53 -8.50 11.87
C GLN A 339 12.87 -9.20 11.66
N GLU A 340 13.98 -8.51 11.98
CA GLU A 340 15.35 -9.01 11.90
C GLU A 340 15.98 -9.03 13.31
N ASP A 341 16.26 -10.24 13.80
CA ASP A 341 16.85 -10.47 15.12
C ASP A 341 18.36 -10.18 15.13
N ASP A 342 19.04 -10.35 13.99
CA ASP A 342 20.47 -10.08 13.86
C ASP A 342 20.73 -8.57 13.72
N ALA A 343 21.02 -7.93 14.85
CA ALA A 343 21.28 -6.48 14.91
C ALA A 343 22.43 -6.01 14.00
N ALA A 344 23.43 -6.85 13.70
CA ALA A 344 24.50 -6.49 12.77
C ALA A 344 23.98 -6.48 11.33
N ARG A 345 23.23 -7.52 10.94
CA ARG A 345 22.59 -7.61 9.63
C ARG A 345 21.55 -6.50 9.42
N ALA A 346 20.71 -6.24 10.41
CA ALA A 346 19.74 -5.15 10.40
C ALA A 346 20.43 -3.80 10.14
N ARG A 347 21.50 -3.46 10.88
CA ARG A 347 22.25 -2.22 10.68
C ARG A 347 22.85 -2.11 9.28
N ALA A 348 23.43 -3.18 8.75
CA ALA A 348 23.99 -3.19 7.40
C ALA A 348 22.91 -2.92 6.34
N ARG A 349 21.71 -3.54 6.47
CA ARG A 349 20.59 -3.29 5.56
C ARG A 349 20.07 -1.85 5.66
N HIS A 350 19.87 -1.33 6.87
CA HIS A 350 19.44 0.07 7.07
C HIS A 350 20.41 1.06 6.44
N GLN A 351 21.71 0.79 6.52
CA GLN A 351 22.73 1.65 5.92
C GLN A 351 22.62 1.65 4.39
N ARG A 352 22.47 0.48 3.75
CA ARG A 352 22.25 0.38 2.29
C ARG A 352 20.99 1.14 1.84
N VAL A 353 19.89 1.02 2.61
CA VAL A 353 18.63 1.75 2.34
C VAL A 353 18.83 3.26 2.45
N TYR A 354 19.52 3.72 3.51
CA TYR A 354 19.82 5.14 3.71
C TYR A 354 20.70 5.71 2.59
N GLU A 355 21.77 5.01 2.21
CA GLU A 355 22.65 5.42 1.11
C GLU A 355 21.89 5.51 -0.21
N ARG A 356 20.98 4.56 -0.46
CA ARG A 356 20.11 4.62 -1.63
C ARG A 356 19.18 5.83 -1.60
N ALA A 357 18.58 6.15 -0.45
CA ALA A 357 17.72 7.33 -0.30
C ALA A 357 18.49 8.63 -0.58
N LEU A 358 19.72 8.76 -0.06
CA LEU A 358 20.60 9.88 -0.38
C LEU A 358 20.88 9.97 -1.88
N ALA A 359 21.16 8.85 -2.54
CA ALA A 359 21.41 8.82 -3.98
C ALA A 359 20.20 9.32 -4.79
N VAL A 360 18.98 8.89 -4.44
CA VAL A 360 17.74 9.34 -5.09
C VAL A 360 17.47 10.83 -4.86
N ILE A 361 17.77 11.36 -3.67
CA ILE A 361 17.63 12.80 -3.37
C ILE A 361 18.64 13.65 -4.16
N ASN A 362 19.89 13.18 -4.27
CA ASN A 362 20.97 13.93 -4.92
C ASN A 362 20.89 13.88 -6.45
N ASP A 363 20.49 12.74 -7.00
CA ASP A 363 20.34 12.53 -8.44
C ASP A 363 19.04 11.77 -8.72
N PRO A 364 17.89 12.47 -8.76
CA PRO A 364 16.60 11.82 -8.98
C PRO A 364 16.51 11.10 -10.33
N MET A 365 17.22 11.60 -11.34
CA MET A 365 17.19 11.04 -12.70
C MET A 365 18.16 9.89 -12.88
N GLY A 366 19.42 9.99 -12.41
CA GLY A 366 20.36 8.87 -12.46
C GLY A 366 20.06 7.81 -11.40
N GLY A 367 19.33 8.19 -10.36
CA GLY A 367 18.74 7.28 -9.38
C GLY A 367 17.62 6.42 -9.96
N LEU A 368 16.98 6.83 -11.07
CA LEU A 368 15.94 6.07 -11.76
C LEU A 368 16.49 5.54 -13.09
N SER A 369 16.30 4.26 -13.39
CA SER A 369 16.72 3.76 -14.71
C SER A 369 15.87 4.38 -15.83
N PRO A 370 16.47 4.91 -16.91
CA PRO A 370 15.75 5.48 -18.05
C PRO A 370 14.94 4.46 -18.85
N THR A 371 15.08 3.16 -18.54
CA THR A 371 14.39 2.06 -19.23
C THR A 371 13.09 1.61 -18.54
N SER A 372 12.64 2.27 -17.46
CA SER A 372 11.48 1.83 -16.66
C SER A 372 10.11 1.97 -17.35
N THR A 373 10.06 2.41 -18.61
CA THR A 373 8.80 2.30 -19.37
C THR A 373 8.55 0.81 -19.52
N PHE A 374 7.51 0.30 -18.84
CA PHE A 374 7.01 -1.07 -18.98
C PHE A 374 6.68 -1.33 -20.45
N ALA A 375 7.69 -1.61 -21.27
CA ALA A 375 7.50 -2.24 -22.55
C ALA A 375 7.03 -3.65 -22.19
N LEU A 376 5.72 -3.86 -22.28
CA LEU A 376 5.09 -5.17 -22.15
C LEU A 376 5.72 -6.09 -23.20
N SER A 377 6.82 -6.77 -22.84
CA SER A 377 7.60 -7.69 -23.67
C SER A 377 8.21 -7.10 -24.97
N PRO A 378 9.46 -7.44 -25.33
CA PRO A 378 10.06 -7.08 -26.61
C PRO A 378 9.35 -7.68 -27.84
N LEU A 379 8.43 -8.65 -27.63
CA LEU A 379 7.67 -9.30 -28.71
C LEU A 379 6.68 -8.36 -29.43
N ALA A 380 6.43 -7.16 -28.91
CA ALA A 380 5.55 -6.16 -29.54
C ALA A 380 6.29 -5.16 -30.46
N ALA A 381 7.63 -5.12 -30.45
CA ALA A 381 8.39 -4.05 -31.10
C ALA A 381 8.67 -4.26 -32.62
N SER A 382 8.09 -5.28 -33.28
CA SER A 382 8.53 -5.67 -34.64
C SER A 382 7.59 -5.34 -35.82
N THR A 383 6.52 -4.56 -35.67
CA THR A 383 5.60 -4.32 -36.82
C THR A 383 5.10 -2.89 -37.06
N TRP A 384 5.65 -1.87 -36.39
CA TRP A 384 5.24 -0.49 -36.64
C TRP A 384 6.31 0.28 -37.42
N ASP A 385 6.23 0.22 -38.75
CA ASP A 385 6.61 1.34 -39.63
C ASP A 385 6.13 1.13 -41.07
N ALA A 386 5.31 2.07 -41.58
CA ALA A 386 5.18 2.30 -43.03
C ALA A 386 4.64 3.69 -43.43
N ASN A 387 4.01 4.49 -42.55
CA ASN A 387 3.47 5.79 -42.96
C ASN A 387 3.91 6.91 -42.03
N GLY A 388 5.00 7.57 -42.43
CA GLY A 388 5.58 8.71 -41.75
C GLY A 388 4.64 9.90 -41.66
N ALA A 389 4.36 10.30 -40.42
CA ALA A 389 4.11 11.68 -40.02
C ALA A 389 4.66 11.83 -38.59
N GLY A 390 5.80 12.52 -38.46
CA GLY A 390 6.54 12.63 -37.22
C GLY A 390 5.80 13.43 -36.14
N THR A 391 5.02 12.74 -35.32
CA THR A 391 4.72 13.18 -33.96
C THR A 391 5.86 12.70 -33.08
N GLY A 392 6.84 13.58 -32.82
CA GLY A 392 7.88 13.30 -31.82
C GLY A 392 7.22 12.93 -30.49
N PRO A 393 7.82 12.02 -29.70
CA PRO A 393 7.24 11.56 -28.43
C PRO A 393 6.89 12.77 -27.56
N MET A 394 5.61 12.91 -27.22
CA MET A 394 5.17 13.94 -26.29
C MET A 394 5.92 13.74 -24.95
N PRO A 395 6.48 14.81 -24.37
CA PRO A 395 7.26 14.68 -23.14
C PRO A 395 6.36 14.28 -21.98
N VAL A 396 6.70 13.15 -21.36
CA VAL A 396 6.08 12.53 -20.18
C VAL A 396 6.34 13.41 -18.95
N ARG A 397 5.61 14.52 -18.79
CA ARG A 397 5.91 15.57 -17.80
C ARG A 397 5.54 15.23 -16.34
N GLY A 398 4.94 14.08 -16.04
CA GLY A 398 4.45 13.75 -14.69
C GLY A 398 5.13 12.58 -13.99
N ARG A 399 5.78 11.66 -14.72
CA ARG A 399 6.22 10.38 -14.14
C ARG A 399 7.35 10.52 -13.12
N CYS A 400 8.37 11.33 -13.40
CA CYS A 400 9.57 11.26 -12.55
C CYS A 400 9.35 11.80 -11.11
N ALA A 401 8.44 12.74 -10.85
CA ALA A 401 8.18 13.18 -9.47
C ALA A 401 7.49 12.10 -8.63
N GLU A 402 6.50 11.43 -9.24
CA GLU A 402 5.78 10.34 -8.61
C GLU A 402 6.67 9.10 -8.47
N ASP A 403 7.49 8.79 -9.48
CA ASP A 403 8.45 7.68 -9.43
C ASP A 403 9.45 7.88 -8.27
N VAL A 404 10.00 9.09 -8.13
CA VAL A 404 10.86 9.46 -7.00
C VAL A 404 10.12 9.30 -5.67
N ARG A 405 8.87 9.75 -5.59
CA ARG A 405 8.01 9.59 -4.39
C ARG A 405 7.85 8.12 -4.01
N GLN A 406 7.52 7.25 -4.97
CA GLN A 406 7.30 5.82 -4.74
C GLN A 406 8.57 5.15 -4.19
N VAL A 407 9.73 5.42 -4.82
CA VAL A 407 11.02 4.89 -4.36
C VAL A 407 11.36 5.40 -2.96
N LEU A 408 11.29 6.71 -2.73
CA LEU A 408 11.60 7.30 -1.42
C LEU A 408 10.66 6.82 -0.33
N ARG A 409 9.37 6.64 -0.63
CA ARG A 409 8.38 6.10 0.32
C ARG A 409 8.77 4.69 0.74
N GLY A 410 9.14 3.82 -0.19
CA GLY A 410 9.66 2.48 0.12
C GLY A 410 10.91 2.52 1.01
N LEU A 411 11.88 3.36 0.67
CA LEU A 411 13.15 3.47 1.41
C LEU A 411 12.94 4.01 2.83
N VAL A 412 12.18 5.10 2.98
CA VAL A 412 11.95 5.72 4.29
C VAL A 412 11.01 4.87 5.15
N TYR A 413 10.05 4.15 4.55
CA TYR A 413 9.19 3.22 5.28
C TYR A 413 9.99 2.15 6.03
N VAL A 414 11.01 1.56 5.39
CA VAL A 414 11.90 0.59 6.06
C VAL A 414 12.57 1.20 7.28
N LEU A 415 13.13 2.41 7.13
CA LEU A 415 13.79 3.10 8.25
C LEU A 415 12.81 3.42 9.37
N GLY A 416 11.60 3.86 9.02
CA GLY A 416 10.55 4.22 9.95
C GLY A 416 10.07 3.04 10.79
N MET A 417 9.65 1.97 10.11
CA MET A 417 9.17 0.74 10.76
C MET A 417 10.21 0.10 11.68
N HIS A 418 11.50 0.26 11.38
CA HIS A 418 12.58 -0.27 12.21
C HIS A 418 13.10 0.74 13.25
N GLY A 419 12.37 1.84 13.47
CA GLY A 419 12.69 2.83 14.50
C GLY A 419 14.00 3.57 14.28
N ARG A 420 14.50 3.64 13.03
CA ARG A 420 15.72 4.37 12.64
C ARG A 420 15.45 5.86 12.42
N VAL A 421 14.81 6.47 13.42
CA VAL A 421 14.50 7.91 13.47
C VAL A 421 15.76 8.76 13.31
N ASP A 422 16.91 8.25 13.78
CA ASP A 422 18.23 8.85 13.62
C ASP A 422 18.65 9.01 12.14
N LEU A 423 18.35 8.02 11.30
CA LEU A 423 18.65 8.08 9.87
C LEU A 423 17.63 8.94 9.11
N ILE A 424 16.36 8.93 9.54
CA ILE A 424 15.32 9.78 8.95
C ILE A 424 15.61 11.25 9.22
N ASP A 425 16.04 11.61 10.42
CA ASP A 425 16.44 12.98 10.75
C ASP A 425 17.65 13.44 9.91
N GLN A 426 18.65 12.57 9.72
CA GLN A 426 19.77 12.83 8.82
C GLN A 426 19.32 13.04 7.37
N LEU A 427 18.40 12.21 6.86
CA LEU A 427 17.80 12.41 5.53
C LEU A 427 17.06 13.75 5.43
N ALA A 428 16.28 14.11 6.45
CA ALA A 428 15.56 15.38 6.49
C ALA A 428 16.52 16.58 6.50
N ALA A 429 17.60 16.50 7.27
CA ALA A 429 18.64 17.53 7.30
C ALA A 429 19.35 17.67 5.96
N HIS A 430 19.74 16.55 5.33
CA HIS A 430 20.35 16.54 4.01
C HIS A 430 19.42 17.13 2.94
N THR A 431 18.14 16.77 3.01
CA THR A 431 17.10 17.27 2.10
C THR A 431 16.95 18.78 2.17
N ARG A 432 16.89 19.36 3.38
CA ARG A 432 16.86 20.82 3.58
C ARG A 432 18.09 21.48 2.97
N HIS A 433 19.26 20.90 3.19
CA HIS A 433 20.53 21.40 2.68
C HIS A 433 20.61 21.38 1.14
N VAL A 434 20.14 20.31 0.49
CA VAL A 434 20.04 20.23 -0.99
C VAL A 434 19.09 21.29 -1.52
N ARG A 435 17.94 21.48 -0.87
CA ARG A 435 16.94 22.50 -1.24
C ARG A 435 17.50 23.91 -1.11
N ASP A 436 18.19 24.23 -0.02
CA ASP A 436 18.71 25.57 0.26
C ASP A 436 19.90 25.94 -0.66
N ARG A 437 20.58 24.94 -1.24
CA ARG A 437 21.67 25.12 -2.23
C ARG A 437 21.18 25.16 -3.67
N ALA A 438 19.95 24.74 -3.95
CA ALA A 438 19.39 24.84 -5.29
C ALA A 438 19.35 26.31 -5.70
N PRO A 439 19.92 26.69 -6.85
CA PRO A 439 19.90 28.08 -7.30
C PRO A 439 18.45 28.52 -7.39
N ALA A 440 18.07 29.54 -6.60
CA ALA A 440 16.73 30.12 -6.65
C ALA A 440 16.37 30.33 -8.12
N SER A 441 15.37 29.62 -8.60
CA SER A 441 15.04 29.47 -10.02
C SER A 441 14.45 30.76 -10.64
N GLY A 442 14.83 31.92 -10.08
CA GLY A 442 14.52 33.28 -10.45
C GLY A 442 15.51 33.88 -11.45
N SER A 443 15.56 33.32 -12.66
CA SER A 443 15.82 34.07 -13.89
C SER A 443 15.48 33.18 -15.08
N ARG A 444 14.18 33.02 -15.34
CA ARG A 444 13.70 32.37 -16.57
C ARG A 444 13.91 33.33 -17.74
N ASP A 445 15.13 33.35 -18.27
CA ASP A 445 15.34 33.82 -19.63
C ASP A 445 14.66 32.79 -20.56
N ARG A 446 13.50 33.15 -21.11
CA ARG A 446 12.54 32.22 -21.75
C ARG A 446 13.01 31.66 -23.10
N SER A 447 14.25 31.89 -23.52
CA SER A 447 14.61 31.86 -24.94
C SER A 447 15.36 30.63 -25.46
N THR A 448 15.80 29.67 -24.65
CA THR A 448 16.59 28.54 -25.16
C THR A 448 16.15 27.19 -24.57
N ALA A 449 16.02 26.22 -25.48
CA ALA A 449 15.66 24.80 -25.30
C ALA A 449 15.32 24.36 -23.87
N VAL A 450 14.04 24.08 -23.63
CA VAL A 450 13.55 23.54 -22.35
C VAL A 450 14.03 22.09 -22.22
N THR A 451 15.22 21.90 -21.67
CA THR A 451 15.64 20.60 -21.14
C THR A 451 14.81 20.36 -19.89
N PHE A 452 13.82 19.46 -19.98
CA PHE A 452 12.91 19.09 -18.89
C PHE A 452 13.64 18.18 -17.89
N THR A 453 14.59 18.74 -17.14
CA THR A 453 15.08 18.10 -15.92
C THR A 453 14.04 18.30 -14.83
N LEU A 454 13.66 17.21 -14.16
CA LEU A 454 12.86 17.34 -12.97
C LEU A 454 13.70 18.11 -11.93
N PRO A 455 13.21 19.23 -11.38
CA PRO A 455 14.02 20.01 -10.47
C PRO A 455 14.39 19.13 -9.28
N VAL A 456 15.68 19.10 -8.93
CA VAL A 456 16.16 18.49 -7.67
C VAL A 456 15.36 19.01 -6.47
N GLU A 457 14.90 20.27 -6.55
CA GLU A 457 13.95 20.90 -5.62
C GLU A 457 12.66 20.07 -5.40
N SER A 458 12.12 19.42 -6.43
CA SER A 458 10.91 18.60 -6.35
C SER A 458 11.16 17.30 -5.57
N ALA A 459 12.29 16.64 -5.81
CA ALA A 459 12.66 15.41 -5.09
C ALA A 459 12.92 15.70 -3.60
N ALA A 460 13.62 16.82 -3.32
CA ALA A 460 13.84 17.27 -1.95
C ALA A 460 12.52 17.58 -1.23
N HIS A 461 11.58 18.27 -1.89
CA HIS A 461 10.28 18.55 -1.27
C HIS A 461 9.49 17.28 -0.94
N VAL A 462 9.50 16.29 -1.83
CA VAL A 462 8.87 14.98 -1.61
C VAL A 462 9.53 14.24 -0.44
N ALA A 463 10.87 14.19 -0.41
CA ALA A 463 11.62 13.55 0.67
C ALA A 463 11.32 14.19 2.04
N GLU A 464 11.25 15.52 2.09
CA GLU A 464 10.96 16.26 3.32
C GLU A 464 9.58 15.91 3.88
N GLY A 465 8.54 15.86 3.03
CA GLY A 465 7.19 15.47 3.44
C GLY A 465 7.14 14.04 4.00
N ILE A 466 7.81 13.09 3.32
CA ILE A 466 7.87 11.69 3.76
C ILE A 466 8.60 11.57 5.09
N CYS A 467 9.77 12.21 5.25
CA CYS A 467 10.52 12.18 6.51
C CYS A 467 9.75 12.85 7.64
N ARG A 468 9.09 13.99 7.38
CA ARG A 468 8.33 14.73 8.38
C ARG A 468 7.23 13.88 9.01
N TRP A 469 6.48 13.13 8.20
CA TRP A 469 5.43 12.23 8.71
C TRP A 469 5.96 11.28 9.80
N TRP A 470 7.13 10.67 9.59
CA TRP A 470 7.76 9.78 10.57
C TRP A 470 8.30 10.52 11.80
N LEU A 471 8.91 11.69 11.62
CA LEU A 471 9.50 12.48 12.70
C LEU A 471 8.43 13.10 13.62
N GLU A 472 7.23 13.35 13.10
CA GLU A 472 6.10 13.94 13.84
C GLU A 472 5.22 12.88 14.53
N LEU A 473 5.50 11.58 14.34
CA LEU A 473 4.77 10.53 15.07
C LEU A 473 4.91 10.74 16.58
N PRO A 474 3.80 10.68 17.36
CA PRO A 474 3.87 10.76 18.80
C PRO A 474 4.78 9.68 19.38
N GLY A 475 5.54 9.98 20.43
CA GLY A 475 6.50 9.02 21.00
C GLY A 475 5.88 7.71 21.52
N HIS A 476 4.57 7.68 21.79
CA HIS A 476 3.85 6.44 22.13
C HIS A 476 3.47 5.58 20.92
N VAL A 477 3.52 6.14 19.71
CA VAL A 477 3.26 5.49 18.41
C VAL A 477 4.56 5.06 17.73
N GLN A 478 5.67 5.79 17.92
CA GLN A 478 6.93 5.49 17.24
C GLN A 478 7.37 4.03 17.42
N PRO A 479 7.74 3.32 16.33
CA PRO A 479 8.29 1.97 16.41
C PRO A 479 9.47 1.91 17.38
N LEU A 480 9.50 0.87 18.22
CA LEU A 480 10.59 0.66 19.15
C LEU A 480 11.85 0.29 18.38
N GLY A 481 12.89 1.12 18.47
CA GLY A 481 14.15 0.87 17.77
C GLY A 481 14.88 -0.39 18.27
N PRO A 482 15.80 -0.95 17.46
CA PRO A 482 16.60 -2.11 17.80
C PRO A 482 17.39 -1.85 19.10
N GLY A 483 17.09 -2.62 20.15
CA GLY A 483 17.68 -2.47 21.48
C GLY A 483 16.75 -1.93 22.56
N THR A 484 15.52 -1.56 22.24
CA THR A 484 14.50 -1.18 23.24
C THR A 484 13.67 -2.38 23.74
N ILE A 485 13.95 -3.57 23.23
CA ILE A 485 13.29 -4.80 23.67
C ILE A 485 13.88 -5.21 25.03
N ALA A 486 13.00 -5.35 26.03
CA ALA A 486 13.22 -5.97 27.35
C ALA A 486 13.44 -5.05 28.58
N LEU A 487 12.48 -4.18 28.90
CA LEU A 487 12.16 -3.92 30.31
C LEU A 487 10.67 -4.04 30.68
N ALA A 488 9.77 -4.21 29.70
CA ALA A 488 8.40 -4.65 29.98
C ALA A 488 8.37 -6.18 30.08
N GLY A 489 8.98 -6.73 31.13
CA GLY A 489 8.60 -8.07 31.58
C GLY A 489 7.10 -8.09 31.89
N PRO A 490 6.44 -9.26 31.86
CA PRO A 490 5.05 -9.33 32.28
C PRO A 490 4.97 -8.72 33.68
N SER A 491 4.20 -7.64 33.84
CA SER A 491 3.78 -7.19 35.15
C SER A 491 3.07 -8.39 35.77
N GLN A 492 3.78 -9.13 36.63
CA GLN A 492 3.20 -10.17 37.46
C GLN A 492 2.21 -9.46 38.38
N GLY A 493 0.97 -9.32 37.90
CA GLY A 493 -0.16 -8.97 38.73
C GLY A 493 -0.44 -10.17 39.62
N THR A 494 0.07 -10.12 40.85
CA THR A 494 -0.46 -10.84 42.00
C THR A 494 -1.84 -10.33 42.36
#